data_AF-A0A850SVR1-F1
#
_entry.id   AF-A0A850SVR1-F1
#
_cell.length_a   1.000
_cell.length_b   1.000
_cell.length_c   1.000
_cell.angle_alpha   90.00
_cell.angle_beta   90.00
_cell.angle_gamma   90.00
#
_symmetry.space_group_name_H-M   'P 1'
#
loop_
_entity.id
_entity.type
_entity.pdbx_description
1 polymer ?
#
loop_
_entity_poly.entity_id
_entity_poly.type
_entity_poly.pdbx_seq_one_letter_code
_entity_poly.pdbx_strand_id
1 'polypeptide(L)'
;MFDFHSEEEVYAEYVQTTVGRDLDIGGLTHETLDRIGPVQWPVCEGKGTARLYTDHRFAFPDGKAKFIAIDTRLTAEAPDARHPFRLLTGRLRDQWHGMSRTGRIPRLYSHEPEPRIQVHPSDIARRGWQEGQLMRVKSRRGEIVLPVAASDEVKPGLVFVPMHWGGRSLSHDGINALTIPAFDPVSKQPELKHAALRIEPAALPWRMVVLRSPGLAADAHETVLECARASPRCWPASSTPR
;
A
#
# COMPACT_ATOMS: atom_id res chain seq x y z
N MET A 1 3.73 -2.00 -34.44
CA MET A 1 3.82 -0.74 -33.68
C MET A 1 2.76 0.17 -34.27
N PHE A 2 1.95 0.84 -33.46
CA PHE A 2 0.94 1.77 -33.96
C PHE A 2 1.61 3.01 -34.55
N ASP A 3 0.99 3.63 -35.56
CA ASP A 3 1.53 4.78 -36.30
C ASP A 3 1.00 6.11 -35.72
N PHE A 4 1.32 6.36 -34.45
CA PHE A 4 1.01 7.63 -33.78
C PHE A 4 2.26 8.48 -33.66
N HIS A 5 2.13 9.77 -33.91
CA HIS A 5 3.19 10.76 -33.83
C HIS A 5 3.12 11.63 -32.57
N SER A 6 2.03 11.55 -31.79
CA SER A 6 1.87 12.26 -30.52
C SER A 6 0.93 11.56 -29.54
N GLU A 7 1.00 11.94 -28.26
CA GLU A 7 0.03 11.55 -27.23
C GLU A 7 -1.37 12.11 -27.51
N GLU A 8 -1.48 13.22 -28.23
CA GLU A 8 -2.75 13.79 -28.64
C GLU A 8 -3.48 12.89 -29.64
N GLU A 9 -2.77 12.29 -30.59
CA GLU A 9 -3.36 11.33 -31.53
C GLU A 9 -3.84 10.07 -30.81
N VAL A 10 -3.08 9.57 -29.84
CA VAL A 10 -3.48 8.43 -28.99
C VAL A 10 -4.74 8.79 -28.19
N TYR A 11 -4.79 9.98 -27.61
CA TYR A 11 -5.96 10.46 -26.88
C TYR A 11 -7.17 10.62 -27.80
N ALA A 12 -7.00 11.21 -28.98
CA ALA A 12 -8.07 11.41 -29.94
C ALA A 12 -8.69 10.07 -30.40
N GLU A 13 -7.87 9.04 -30.62
CA GLU A 13 -8.38 7.70 -30.89
C GLU A 13 -9.13 7.11 -29.69
N TYR A 14 -8.57 7.22 -28.47
CA TYR A 14 -9.24 6.77 -27.26
C TYR A 14 -10.61 7.42 -27.07
N VAL A 15 -10.71 8.73 -27.29
CA VAL A 15 -11.96 9.49 -27.20
C VAL A 15 -13.06 8.87 -28.06
N GLN A 16 -12.76 8.45 -29.29
CA GLN A 16 -13.75 7.80 -30.17
C GLN A 16 -14.35 6.53 -29.56
N THR A 17 -13.60 5.81 -28.73
CA THR A 17 -14.09 4.60 -28.06
C THR A 17 -15.08 4.89 -26.93
N THR A 18 -15.15 6.15 -26.48
CA THR A 18 -15.99 6.59 -25.36
C THR A 18 -17.29 7.24 -25.79
N VAL A 19 -17.39 7.71 -27.04
CA VAL A 19 -18.56 8.44 -27.56
C VAL A 19 -19.82 7.57 -27.43
N GLY A 20 -20.87 8.14 -26.85
CA GLY A 20 -22.15 7.47 -26.58
C GLY A 20 -22.15 6.53 -25.36
N ARG A 21 -21.06 6.46 -24.59
CA ARG A 21 -20.98 5.70 -23.33
C ARG A 21 -21.21 6.60 -22.12
N ASP A 22 -21.32 5.99 -20.94
CA ASP A 22 -21.48 6.68 -19.66
C ASP A 22 -20.26 7.50 -19.21
N LEU A 23 -19.11 7.33 -19.89
CA LEU A 23 -17.88 8.10 -19.72
C LEU A 23 -17.55 8.99 -20.94
N ASP A 24 -18.54 9.33 -21.77
CA ASP A 24 -18.32 10.07 -23.02
C ASP A 24 -17.47 11.34 -22.82
N ILE A 25 -16.28 11.35 -23.42
CA ILE A 25 -15.36 12.49 -23.42
C ILE A 25 -15.16 13.06 -24.83
N GLY A 26 -16.11 12.83 -25.74
CA GLY A 26 -16.11 13.32 -27.12
C GLY A 26 -15.93 14.83 -27.26
N GLY A 27 -16.40 15.59 -26.27
CA GLY A 27 -16.24 17.05 -26.22
C GLY A 27 -14.88 17.54 -25.69
N LEU A 28 -13.92 16.67 -25.42
CA LEU A 28 -12.61 17.03 -24.88
C LEU A 28 -11.48 16.85 -25.90
N THR A 29 -10.65 17.89 -26.00
CA THR A 29 -9.36 17.89 -26.69
C THR A 29 -8.34 18.60 -25.80
N HIS A 30 -7.04 18.48 -26.09
CA HIS A 30 -6.00 19.24 -25.38
C HIS A 30 -6.27 20.75 -25.50
N GLU A 31 -6.55 21.24 -26.72
CA GLU A 31 -6.91 22.65 -26.94
C GLU A 31 -8.13 23.08 -26.10
N THR A 32 -9.15 22.23 -26.00
CA THR A 32 -10.35 22.55 -25.23
C THR A 32 -10.01 22.67 -23.74
N LEU A 33 -9.23 21.72 -23.20
CA LEU A 33 -8.79 21.75 -21.80
C LEU A 33 -7.88 22.95 -21.50
N ASP A 34 -7.00 23.33 -22.43
CA ASP A 34 -6.15 24.53 -22.30
C ASP A 34 -6.98 25.81 -22.24
N ARG A 35 -8.08 25.87 -23.00
CA ARG A 35 -8.95 27.04 -23.08
C ARG A 35 -9.90 27.17 -21.89
N ILE A 36 -10.53 26.07 -21.47
CA ILE A 36 -11.64 26.11 -20.47
C ILE A 36 -11.23 25.57 -19.10
N GLY A 37 -10.05 24.96 -18.99
CA GLY A 37 -9.57 24.33 -17.76
C GLY A 37 -10.18 22.95 -17.50
N PRO A 38 -10.07 22.44 -16.26
CA PRO A 38 -10.55 21.11 -15.90
C PRO A 38 -12.07 21.02 -15.95
N VAL A 39 -12.57 19.92 -16.53
CA VAL A 39 -14.00 19.65 -16.71
C VAL A 39 -14.35 18.26 -16.18
N GLN A 40 -15.52 18.12 -15.57
CA GLN A 40 -16.06 16.84 -15.13
C GLN A 40 -16.67 16.09 -16.32
N TRP A 41 -16.13 14.91 -16.64
CA TRP A 41 -16.74 14.01 -17.60
C TRP A 41 -18.01 13.36 -17.03
N PRO A 42 -18.98 12.96 -17.86
CA PRO A 42 -19.04 13.09 -19.33
C PRO A 42 -19.14 14.51 -19.84
N VAL A 43 -18.66 14.74 -21.07
CA VAL A 43 -18.66 16.06 -21.73
C VAL A 43 -19.51 15.99 -23.00
N CYS A 44 -20.77 16.39 -22.87
CA CYS A 44 -21.71 16.48 -23.99
C CYS A 44 -21.81 17.94 -24.47
N GLU A 45 -21.70 18.19 -25.77
CA GLU A 45 -21.82 19.53 -26.36
C GLU A 45 -20.88 20.58 -25.73
N GLY A 46 -19.68 20.15 -25.31
CA GLY A 46 -18.68 21.03 -24.68
C GLY A 46 -19.01 21.45 -23.24
N LYS A 47 -20.01 20.83 -22.60
CA LYS A 47 -20.36 21.05 -21.20
C LYS A 47 -20.09 19.79 -20.38
N GLY A 48 -19.36 19.95 -19.28
CA GLY A 48 -19.15 18.88 -18.31
C GLY A 48 -20.41 18.50 -17.55
N THR A 49 -20.45 17.28 -17.07
CA THR A 49 -21.57 16.72 -16.31
C THR A 49 -21.23 16.70 -14.83
N ALA A 50 -21.78 17.64 -14.07
CA ALA A 50 -21.50 17.75 -12.64
C ALA A 50 -22.08 16.61 -11.80
N ARG A 51 -23.18 16.00 -12.27
CA ARG A 51 -23.88 14.90 -11.59
C ARG A 51 -24.55 13.98 -12.60
N LEU A 52 -24.29 12.69 -12.48
CA LEU A 52 -24.91 11.64 -13.30
C LEU A 52 -26.34 11.32 -12.85
N TYR A 53 -27.16 10.82 -13.79
CA TYR A 53 -28.47 10.20 -13.57
C TYR A 53 -29.54 11.12 -12.96
N THR A 54 -29.45 12.43 -13.20
CA THR A 54 -30.44 13.43 -12.75
C THR A 54 -31.79 13.30 -13.45
N ASP A 55 -31.82 12.63 -14.59
CA ASP A 55 -33.01 12.29 -15.39
C ASP A 55 -33.57 10.89 -15.05
N HIS A 56 -33.01 10.22 -14.05
CA HIS A 56 -33.36 8.85 -13.64
C HIS A 56 -33.14 7.78 -14.73
N ARG A 57 -32.29 8.04 -15.73
CA ARG A 57 -31.88 7.05 -16.73
C ARG A 57 -30.50 6.49 -16.41
N PHE A 58 -30.43 5.23 -16.02
CA PHE A 58 -29.19 4.56 -15.64
C PHE A 58 -28.51 3.87 -16.82
N ALA A 59 -27.21 3.56 -16.72
CA ALA A 59 -26.41 2.90 -17.75
C ALA A 59 -26.72 1.39 -17.91
N PHE A 60 -28.01 1.06 -18.05
CA PHE A 60 -28.52 -0.28 -18.35
C PHE A 60 -29.40 -0.21 -19.60
N PRO A 61 -29.56 -1.31 -20.36
CA PRO A 61 -30.36 -1.31 -21.59
C PRO A 61 -31.81 -0.80 -21.44
N ASP A 62 -32.42 -0.98 -20.26
CA ASP A 62 -33.78 -0.54 -19.94
C ASP A 62 -33.84 0.85 -19.25
N GLY A 63 -32.67 1.46 -19.00
CA GLY A 63 -32.54 2.75 -18.34
C GLY A 63 -32.86 2.76 -16.84
N LYS A 64 -33.07 1.60 -16.20
CA LYS A 64 -33.53 1.53 -14.80
C LYS A 64 -32.42 1.13 -13.84
N ALA A 65 -32.45 1.68 -12.62
CA ALA A 65 -31.58 1.22 -11.54
C ALA A 65 -31.89 -0.24 -11.18
N LYS A 66 -30.84 -1.01 -10.87
CA LYS A 66 -30.96 -2.41 -10.43
C LYS A 66 -30.73 -2.52 -8.94
N PHE A 67 -31.73 -3.06 -8.23
CA PHE A 67 -31.58 -3.46 -6.84
C PHE A 67 -30.96 -4.85 -6.80
N ILE A 68 -29.86 -5.00 -6.08
CA ILE A 68 -29.12 -6.26 -5.95
C ILE A 68 -29.16 -6.66 -4.48
N ALA A 69 -29.78 -7.80 -4.19
CA ALA A 69 -29.68 -8.43 -2.87
C ALA A 69 -28.29 -9.04 -2.73
N ILE A 70 -27.61 -8.75 -1.62
CA ILE A 70 -26.27 -9.25 -1.33
C ILE A 70 -26.27 -10.10 -0.07
N ASP A 71 -25.62 -11.26 -0.16
CA ASP A 71 -25.36 -12.10 1.02
C ASP A 71 -24.08 -11.64 1.70
N THR A 72 -24.10 -11.60 3.04
CA THR A 72 -22.90 -11.31 3.81
C THR A 72 -21.94 -12.49 3.73
N ARG A 73 -20.73 -12.24 3.24
CA ARG A 73 -19.62 -13.21 3.25
C ARG A 73 -18.54 -12.71 4.21
N LEU A 74 -18.01 -13.63 5.01
CA LEU A 74 -16.87 -13.35 5.89
C LEU A 74 -15.58 -13.30 5.07
N THR A 75 -14.50 -12.82 5.71
CA THR A 75 -13.16 -12.79 5.11
C THR A 75 -12.73 -14.18 4.67
N ALA A 76 -11.99 -14.26 3.57
CA ALA A 76 -11.58 -15.54 3.00
C ALA A 76 -10.62 -16.31 3.91
N GLU A 77 -9.93 -15.61 4.80
CA GLU A 77 -9.11 -16.21 5.86
C GLU A 77 -9.68 -15.84 7.24
N ALA A 78 -9.96 -16.84 8.07
CA ALA A 78 -10.32 -16.63 9.47
C ALA A 78 -9.09 -16.80 10.38
N PRO A 79 -8.96 -15.99 11.44
CA PRO A 79 -7.99 -16.23 12.51
C PRO A 79 -8.24 -17.53 13.24
N ASP A 80 -7.18 -18.17 13.71
CA ASP A 80 -7.21 -19.39 14.51
C ASP A 80 -6.26 -19.30 15.71
N ALA A 81 -6.17 -20.38 16.49
CA ALA A 81 -5.30 -20.42 17.66
C ALA A 81 -3.79 -20.24 17.32
N ARG A 82 -3.37 -20.57 16.09
CA ARG A 82 -1.98 -20.40 15.62
C ARG A 82 -1.73 -19.01 15.04
N HIS A 83 -2.74 -18.36 14.48
CA HIS A 83 -2.71 -17.03 13.87
C HIS A 83 -3.87 -16.17 14.41
N PRO A 84 -3.80 -15.71 15.68
CA PRO A 84 -4.93 -15.09 16.34
C PRO A 84 -5.19 -13.63 15.94
N PHE A 85 -4.21 -12.95 15.33
CA PHE A 85 -4.33 -11.54 14.97
C PHE A 85 -4.90 -11.34 13.57
N ARG A 86 -5.57 -10.21 13.36
CA ARG A 86 -6.10 -9.78 12.07
C ARG A 86 -5.31 -8.59 11.56
N LEU A 87 -4.71 -8.71 10.38
CA LEU A 87 -3.97 -7.65 9.72
C LEU A 87 -4.89 -6.67 9.01
N LEU A 88 -4.71 -5.38 9.27
CA LEU A 88 -5.15 -4.27 8.44
C LEU A 88 -3.94 -3.65 7.74
N THR A 89 -4.09 -3.34 6.46
CA THR A 89 -3.09 -2.59 5.69
C THR A 89 -3.66 -1.24 5.28
N GLY A 90 -2.82 -0.20 5.27
CA GLY A 90 -3.25 1.13 4.86
C GLY A 90 -2.13 2.02 4.38
N ARG A 91 -2.38 3.33 4.44
CA ARG A 91 -1.49 4.37 3.93
C ARG A 91 -1.15 5.36 5.04
N LEU A 92 0.03 5.94 4.92
CA LEU A 92 0.47 7.12 5.64
C LEU A 92 0.21 8.35 4.77
N ARG A 93 -0.10 9.47 5.41
CA ARG A 93 -0.36 10.76 4.73
C ARG A 93 0.79 11.16 3.80
N ASP A 94 2.03 11.01 4.27
CA ASP A 94 3.22 11.58 3.61
C ASP A 94 3.86 10.62 2.60
N GLN A 95 3.27 9.44 2.37
CA GLN A 95 3.82 8.42 1.49
C GLN A 95 2.84 7.99 0.39
N TRP A 96 3.33 7.85 -0.84
CA TRP A 96 2.55 7.41 -1.99
C TRP A 96 2.97 6.01 -2.43
N HIS A 97 2.05 5.04 -2.31
CA HIS A 97 2.25 3.63 -2.69
C HIS A 97 3.63 3.09 -2.26
N GLY A 98 4.40 2.47 -3.15
CA GLY A 98 5.71 1.87 -2.82
C GLY A 98 6.84 2.87 -2.60
N MET A 99 6.55 4.16 -2.37
CA MET A 99 7.51 5.22 -2.04
C MET A 99 8.63 5.44 -3.07
N SER A 100 8.45 5.02 -4.32
CA SER A 100 9.47 5.17 -5.37
C SER A 100 9.86 6.64 -5.62
N ARG A 101 8.95 7.58 -5.34
CA ARG A 101 9.18 9.03 -5.38
C ARG A 101 9.19 9.64 -3.98
N THR A 102 8.13 9.48 -3.20
CA THR A 102 7.96 10.16 -1.89
C THR A 102 9.01 9.72 -0.86
N GLY A 103 9.47 8.46 -0.91
CA GLY A 103 10.50 7.96 0.00
C GLY A 103 11.89 8.57 -0.23
N ARG A 104 12.10 9.23 -1.37
CA ARG A 104 13.36 9.92 -1.71
C ARG A 104 13.39 11.37 -1.23
N ILE A 105 12.26 11.90 -0.75
CA ILE A 105 12.14 13.28 -0.29
C ILE A 105 12.29 13.30 1.23
N PRO A 106 13.40 13.84 1.79
CA PRO A 106 13.71 13.72 3.22
C PRO A 106 12.58 14.21 4.13
N ARG A 107 11.93 15.33 3.77
CA ARG A 107 10.82 15.91 4.54
C ARG A 107 9.60 15.00 4.62
N LEU A 108 9.33 14.21 3.58
CA LEU A 108 8.21 13.26 3.58
C LEU A 108 8.58 11.97 4.32
N TYR A 109 9.85 11.55 4.21
CA TYR A 109 10.37 10.36 4.89
C TYR A 109 10.49 10.55 6.41
N SER A 110 10.79 11.76 6.89
CA SER A 110 11.04 12.03 8.30
C SER A 110 9.84 11.85 9.23
N HIS A 111 8.61 11.87 8.70
CA HIS A 111 7.41 11.69 9.53
C HIS A 111 7.30 10.27 10.09
N GLU A 112 7.63 9.27 9.30
CA GLU A 112 7.67 7.87 9.72
C GLU A 112 8.85 7.19 9.01
N PRO A 113 10.03 7.18 9.64
CA PRO A 113 11.27 6.77 8.97
C PRO A 113 11.44 5.24 8.89
N GLU A 114 10.59 4.47 9.56
CA GLU A 114 10.66 3.01 9.57
C GLU A 114 9.27 2.36 9.61
N PRO A 115 9.09 1.18 9.01
CA PRO A 115 7.83 0.46 9.11
C PRO A 115 7.66 -0.09 10.52
N ARG A 116 6.47 0.07 11.10
CA ARG A 116 6.10 -0.49 12.40
C ARG A 116 4.82 -1.30 12.30
N ILE A 117 4.67 -2.27 13.18
CA ILE A 117 3.38 -2.92 13.42
C ILE A 117 2.68 -2.25 14.59
N GLN A 118 1.56 -1.58 14.31
CA GLN A 118 0.73 -0.96 15.31
C GLN A 118 -0.16 -2.01 15.97
N VAL A 119 -0.10 -2.07 17.30
CA VAL A 119 -0.80 -3.06 18.13
C VAL A 119 -1.45 -2.34 19.30
N HIS A 120 -2.65 -2.78 19.68
CA HIS A 120 -3.34 -2.21 20.82
C HIS A 120 -2.54 -2.36 22.13
N PRO A 121 -2.46 -1.34 23.00
CA PRO A 121 -1.68 -1.40 24.24
C PRO A 121 -2.01 -2.59 25.16
N SER A 122 -3.28 -3.02 25.21
CA SER A 122 -3.68 -4.19 26.01
C SER A 122 -3.12 -5.52 25.50
N ASP A 123 -2.90 -5.65 24.19
CA ASP A 123 -2.29 -6.85 23.60
C ASP A 123 -0.79 -6.91 23.86
N ILE A 124 -0.14 -5.73 23.84
CA ILE A 124 1.27 -5.54 24.22
C ILE A 124 1.45 -5.91 25.70
N ALA A 125 0.66 -5.31 26.59
CA ALA A 125 0.74 -5.53 28.04
C ALA A 125 0.49 -7.00 28.41
N ARG A 126 -0.55 -7.64 27.85
CA ARG A 126 -0.87 -9.05 28.11
C ARG A 126 0.26 -10.01 27.75
N ARG A 127 1.10 -9.64 26.77
CA ARG A 127 2.20 -10.47 26.26
C ARG A 127 3.58 -10.03 26.75
N GLY A 128 3.65 -8.98 27.58
CA GLY A 128 4.91 -8.44 28.08
C GLY A 128 5.82 -7.90 26.98
N TRP A 129 5.24 -7.43 25.87
CA TRP A 129 6.01 -6.83 24.77
C TRP A 129 6.42 -5.40 25.12
N GLN A 130 7.51 -4.93 24.53
CA GLN A 130 8.01 -3.57 24.71
C GLN A 130 7.91 -2.80 23.40
N GLU A 131 7.58 -1.52 23.47
CA GLU A 131 7.57 -0.66 22.29
C GLU A 131 8.97 -0.60 21.62
N GLY A 132 8.99 -0.62 20.30
CA GLY A 132 10.22 -0.73 19.50
C GLY A 132 10.83 -2.14 19.46
N GLN A 133 10.31 -3.12 20.23
CA GLN A 133 10.78 -4.49 20.16
C GLN A 133 10.54 -5.07 18.76
N LEU A 134 11.59 -5.66 18.16
CA LEU A 134 11.47 -6.36 16.88
C LEU A 134 10.64 -7.64 17.05
N MET A 135 9.58 -7.73 16.28
CA MET A 135 8.62 -8.82 16.28
C MET A 135 8.68 -9.55 14.94
N ARG A 136 8.70 -10.88 14.98
CA ARG A 136 8.39 -11.71 13.82
C ARG A 136 6.89 -11.70 13.61
N VAL A 137 6.46 -11.17 12.48
CA VAL A 137 5.08 -11.09 12.03
C VAL A 137 4.89 -12.12 10.93
N LYS A 138 4.17 -13.19 11.24
CA LYS A 138 4.06 -14.39 10.41
C LYS A 138 2.64 -14.65 9.99
N SER A 139 2.47 -14.94 8.72
CA SER A 139 1.24 -15.45 8.13
C SER A 139 1.44 -16.91 7.68
N ARG A 140 0.41 -17.53 7.07
CA ARG A 140 0.59 -18.87 6.49
C ARG A 140 1.48 -18.88 5.23
N ARG A 141 1.78 -17.71 4.64
CA ARG A 141 2.50 -17.59 3.37
C ARG A 141 3.93 -17.09 3.51
N GLY A 142 4.23 -16.41 4.60
CA GLY A 142 5.52 -15.76 4.80
C GLY A 142 5.61 -15.05 6.13
N GLU A 143 6.76 -14.45 6.39
CA GLU A 143 7.03 -13.67 7.60
C GLU A 143 7.86 -12.44 7.27
N ILE A 144 7.73 -11.42 8.11
CA ILE A 144 8.56 -10.22 8.11
C ILE A 144 8.94 -9.89 9.55
N VAL A 145 9.95 -9.05 9.74
CA VAL A 145 10.32 -8.54 11.06
C VAL A 145 10.05 -7.04 11.12
N LEU A 146 9.26 -6.61 12.09
CA LEU A 146 8.89 -5.21 12.29
C LEU A 146 8.98 -4.83 13.78
N PRO A 147 9.41 -3.60 14.12
CA PRO A 147 9.24 -3.07 15.46
C PRO A 147 7.75 -2.91 15.80
N VAL A 148 7.37 -3.29 17.01
CA VAL A 148 6.02 -3.04 17.55
C VAL A 148 5.87 -1.59 18.00
N ALA A 149 4.73 -0.99 17.72
CA ALA A 149 4.33 0.32 18.20
C ALA A 149 2.96 0.23 18.86
N ALA A 150 2.77 0.94 19.98
CA ALA A 150 1.48 0.99 20.64
C ALA A 150 0.54 1.95 19.88
N SER A 151 -0.70 1.54 19.67
CA SER A 151 -1.74 2.41 19.10
C SER A 151 -3.12 1.99 19.59
N ASP A 152 -3.87 2.92 20.17
CA ASP A 152 -5.26 2.72 20.59
C ASP A 152 -6.27 2.96 19.45
N GLU A 153 -5.80 3.36 18.26
CA GLU A 153 -6.62 3.46 17.04
C GLU A 153 -7.04 2.09 16.49
N VAL A 154 -6.29 1.04 16.81
CA VAL A 154 -6.63 -0.35 16.47
C VAL A 154 -7.26 -1.07 17.66
N LYS A 155 -8.32 -1.85 17.43
CA LYS A 155 -8.94 -2.64 18.51
C LYS A 155 -8.04 -3.82 18.93
N PRO A 156 -8.17 -4.35 20.15
CA PRO A 156 -7.52 -5.59 20.54
C PRO A 156 -7.76 -6.74 19.53
N GLY A 157 -6.70 -7.47 19.19
CA GLY A 157 -6.70 -8.54 18.19
C GLY A 157 -6.62 -8.07 16.73
N LEU A 158 -6.70 -6.77 16.45
CA LEU A 158 -6.38 -6.15 15.17
C LEU A 158 -4.99 -5.53 15.23
N VAL A 159 -4.27 -5.58 14.11
CA VAL A 159 -2.97 -4.94 13.96
C VAL A 159 -2.92 -4.19 12.65
N PHE A 160 -2.17 -3.10 12.60
CA PHE A 160 -2.05 -2.27 11.40
C PHE A 160 -0.60 -2.16 10.95
N VAL A 161 -0.38 -2.27 9.64
CA VAL A 161 0.92 -2.01 9.02
C VAL A 161 0.70 -1.23 7.72
N PRO A 162 1.33 -0.06 7.52
CA PRO A 162 1.26 0.63 6.24
C PRO A 162 1.93 -0.16 5.11
N MET A 163 1.38 -0.11 3.90
CA MET A 163 1.85 -0.91 2.76
C MET A 163 3.13 -0.40 2.08
N HIS A 164 3.68 0.71 2.55
CA HIS A 164 4.62 1.52 1.78
C HIS A 164 5.99 0.88 1.57
N TRP A 165 6.49 0.16 2.58
CA TRP A 165 7.81 -0.45 2.54
C TRP A 165 7.78 -1.79 1.81
N GLY A 166 8.66 -1.97 0.83
CA GLY A 166 8.90 -3.22 0.12
C GLY A 166 10.40 -3.56 0.05
N GLY A 167 10.79 -4.42 -0.89
CA GLY A 167 12.17 -4.97 -0.98
C GLY A 167 13.31 -3.96 -1.17
N ARG A 168 12.99 -2.69 -1.46
CA ARG A 168 13.99 -1.59 -1.49
C ARG A 168 14.39 -1.08 -0.09
N SER A 169 13.54 -1.32 0.91
CA SER A 169 13.72 -0.78 2.27
C SER A 169 13.68 -1.87 3.34
N LEU A 170 13.11 -3.03 3.00
CA LEU A 170 13.05 -4.22 3.85
C LEU A 170 13.81 -5.36 3.18
N SER A 171 14.26 -6.33 3.97
CA SER A 171 14.82 -7.59 3.47
C SER A 171 13.78 -8.54 2.85
N HIS A 172 12.51 -8.10 2.75
CA HIS A 172 11.36 -8.86 2.29
C HIS A 172 10.49 -7.97 1.37
N ASP A 173 9.55 -8.57 0.65
CA ASP A 173 8.69 -7.88 -0.33
C ASP A 173 7.65 -6.92 0.29
N GLY A 174 7.71 -6.69 1.60
CA GLY A 174 6.80 -5.82 2.33
C GLY A 174 5.57 -6.55 2.87
N ILE A 175 4.61 -5.79 3.37
CA ILE A 175 3.45 -6.36 4.08
C ILE A 175 2.56 -7.24 3.18
N ASN A 176 2.55 -6.98 1.87
CA ASN A 176 1.76 -7.76 0.91
C ASN A 176 2.24 -9.22 0.83
N ALA A 177 3.48 -9.53 1.23
CA ALA A 177 3.94 -10.92 1.36
C ALA A 177 3.14 -11.74 2.39
N LEU A 178 2.43 -11.06 3.30
CA LEU A 178 1.59 -11.71 4.32
C LEU A 178 0.13 -11.90 3.89
N THR A 179 -0.33 -11.20 2.85
CA THR A 179 -1.73 -11.22 2.40
C THR A 179 -2.04 -12.43 1.54
N ILE A 180 -3.32 -12.75 1.41
CA ILE A 180 -3.80 -13.92 0.69
C ILE A 180 -4.01 -13.63 -0.81
N PRO A 181 -3.94 -14.65 -1.69
CA PRO A 181 -4.26 -14.51 -3.11
C PRO A 181 -5.78 -14.50 -3.38
N ALA A 182 -6.62 -14.35 -2.36
CA ALA A 182 -8.07 -14.28 -2.53
C ALA A 182 -8.46 -12.92 -3.14
N PHE A 183 -9.46 -12.93 -3.99
CA PHE A 183 -9.98 -11.75 -4.66
C PHE A 183 -11.49 -11.85 -4.84
N ASP A 184 -12.14 -10.70 -5.00
CA ASP A 184 -13.56 -10.63 -5.34
C ASP A 184 -13.81 -11.27 -6.72
N PRO A 185 -14.72 -12.25 -6.84
CA PRO A 185 -14.92 -12.98 -8.10
C PRO A 185 -15.41 -12.11 -9.26
N VAL A 186 -16.00 -10.94 -8.99
CA VAL A 186 -16.51 -10.02 -10.01
C VAL A 186 -15.42 -9.04 -10.47
N SER A 187 -14.92 -8.21 -9.56
CA SER A 187 -13.96 -7.14 -9.84
C SER A 187 -12.50 -7.59 -9.88
N LYS A 188 -12.21 -8.80 -9.39
CA LYS A 188 -10.85 -9.35 -9.19
C LYS A 188 -9.99 -8.53 -8.23
N GLN A 189 -10.61 -7.68 -7.40
CA GLN A 189 -9.89 -6.92 -6.39
C GLN A 189 -9.42 -7.84 -5.25
N PRO A 190 -8.14 -7.77 -4.84
CA PRO A 190 -7.58 -8.66 -3.82
C PRO A 190 -8.01 -8.29 -2.39
N GLU A 191 -8.07 -9.30 -1.50
CA GLU A 191 -8.34 -9.14 -0.07
C GLU A 191 -7.10 -8.62 0.69
N LEU A 192 -6.70 -7.37 0.45
CA LEU A 192 -5.51 -6.78 1.07
C LEU A 192 -5.74 -6.25 2.49
N LYS A 193 -7.00 -6.20 2.93
CA LYS A 193 -7.41 -5.63 4.23
C LYS A 193 -7.60 -6.69 5.30
N HIS A 194 -7.20 -7.93 5.02
CA HIS A 194 -7.25 -9.02 5.98
C HIS A 194 -6.14 -10.05 5.72
N ALA A 195 -5.51 -10.48 6.80
CA ALA A 195 -4.75 -11.72 6.88
C ALA A 195 -4.70 -12.16 8.34
N ALA A 196 -4.77 -13.46 8.59
CA ALA A 196 -4.55 -14.01 9.91
C ALA A 196 -3.04 -14.08 10.20
N LEU A 197 -2.63 -13.51 11.32
CA LEU A 197 -1.23 -13.38 11.71
C LEU A 197 -0.93 -14.00 13.07
N ARG A 198 0.30 -14.50 13.19
CA ARG A 198 1.00 -14.76 14.44
C ARG A 198 2.05 -13.67 14.62
N ILE A 199 2.16 -13.15 15.83
CA ILE A 199 3.18 -12.15 16.19
C ILE A 199 3.90 -12.66 17.42
N GLU A 200 5.23 -12.65 17.37
CA GLU A 200 6.08 -13.12 18.45
C GLU A 200 7.43 -12.39 18.44
N PRO A 201 8.14 -12.29 19.59
CA PRO A 201 9.45 -11.67 19.63
C PRO A 201 10.41 -12.30 18.61
N ALA A 202 11.12 -11.45 17.85
CA ALA A 202 12.15 -11.92 16.95
C ALA A 202 13.39 -12.33 17.77
N ALA A 203 13.65 -13.64 17.85
CA ALA A 203 14.84 -14.20 18.49
C ALA A 203 16.07 -14.02 17.59
N LEU A 204 16.55 -12.77 17.49
CA LEU A 204 17.73 -12.41 16.69
C LEU A 204 18.98 -12.52 17.56
N PRO A 205 20.02 -13.27 17.14
CA PRO A 205 21.24 -13.47 17.93
C PRO A 205 22.08 -12.19 18.05
N TRP A 206 21.89 -11.22 17.16
CA TRP A 206 22.57 -9.94 17.16
C TRP A 206 21.69 -8.87 16.49
N ARG A 207 21.98 -7.60 16.76
CA ARG A 207 21.37 -6.43 16.12
C ARG A 207 22.48 -5.44 15.79
N MET A 208 22.30 -4.71 14.70
CA MET A 208 23.30 -3.79 14.18
C MET A 208 22.61 -2.63 13.47
N VAL A 209 23.14 -1.42 13.66
CA VAL A 209 22.75 -0.24 12.89
C VAL A 209 23.96 0.18 12.07
N VAL A 210 23.77 0.32 10.76
CA VAL A 210 24.82 0.78 9.86
C VAL A 210 24.47 2.18 9.39
N LEU A 211 25.36 3.13 9.65
CA LEU A 211 25.21 4.51 9.25
C LEU A 211 26.24 4.82 8.15
N ARG A 212 25.83 5.64 7.19
CA ARG A 212 26.69 6.12 6.12
C ARG A 212 26.74 7.65 6.14
N SER A 213 27.94 8.20 5.95
CA SER A 213 28.12 9.63 5.71
C SER A 213 27.74 10.01 4.26
N PRO A 214 26.99 11.10 4.03
CA PRO A 214 26.72 11.60 2.68
C PRO A 214 28.02 12.03 1.99
N GLY A 215 28.33 11.48 0.80
CA GLY A 215 29.54 11.83 0.03
C GLY A 215 30.08 10.77 -0.95
N LEU A 216 29.69 9.50 -0.81
CA LEU A 216 30.06 8.43 -1.77
C LEU A 216 29.06 8.31 -2.94
N ALA A 217 29.41 7.55 -3.99
CA ALA A 217 28.63 7.36 -5.21
C ALA A 217 27.17 6.88 -5.00
N ALA A 218 26.34 7.02 -6.05
CA ALA A 218 24.88 6.82 -6.03
C ALA A 218 24.44 5.37 -5.74
N ASP A 219 25.33 4.40 -5.92
CA ASP A 219 25.17 2.95 -5.73
C ASP A 219 25.52 2.46 -4.32
N ALA A 220 26.17 3.28 -3.48
CA ALA A 220 26.72 2.84 -2.20
C ALA A 220 25.70 2.38 -1.13
N HIS A 221 24.38 2.46 -1.37
CA HIS A 221 23.38 1.76 -0.55
C HIS A 221 23.53 0.23 -0.68
N GLU A 222 23.75 -0.26 -1.91
CA GLU A 222 23.91 -1.69 -2.17
C GLU A 222 25.20 -2.19 -1.53
N THR A 223 26.28 -1.41 -1.61
CA THR A 223 27.58 -1.69 -0.97
C THR A 223 27.46 -1.84 0.55
N VAL A 224 26.68 -1.00 1.24
CA VAL A 224 26.52 -1.10 2.70
C VAL A 224 25.81 -2.40 3.10
N LEU A 225 24.76 -2.77 2.36
CA LEU A 225 24.04 -4.02 2.60
C LEU A 225 24.89 -5.25 2.26
N GLU A 226 25.70 -5.19 1.20
CA GLU A 226 26.67 -6.22 0.86
C GLU A 226 27.74 -6.38 1.93
N CYS A 227 28.34 -5.28 2.41
CA CYS A 227 29.30 -5.31 3.51
C CYS A 227 28.70 -5.90 4.80
N ALA A 228 27.44 -5.56 5.11
CA ALA A 228 26.74 -6.11 6.27
C ALA A 228 26.45 -7.62 6.11
N ARG A 229 26.19 -8.09 4.89
CA ARG A 229 25.95 -9.51 4.58
C ARG A 229 27.24 -10.34 4.55
N ALA A 230 28.36 -9.76 4.13
CA ALA A 230 29.60 -10.48 3.90
C ALA A 230 30.34 -10.92 5.19
N SER A 231 30.23 -10.18 6.31
CA SER A 231 31.06 -10.45 7.49
C SER A 231 30.39 -10.22 8.85
N PRO A 232 29.51 -11.12 9.32
CA PRO A 232 29.04 -11.12 10.72
C PRO A 232 30.16 -11.33 11.75
N ARG A 233 31.30 -11.93 11.34
CA ARG A 233 32.42 -12.28 12.23
C ARG A 233 33.44 -11.16 12.47
N CYS A 234 33.39 -10.05 11.73
CA CYS A 234 34.41 -9.00 11.78
C CYS A 234 34.04 -7.80 12.64
N TRP A 235 32.84 -7.77 13.21
CA TRP A 235 32.38 -6.61 13.98
C TRP A 235 32.53 -6.95 15.47
N PRO A 236 33.55 -6.40 16.16
CA PRO A 236 33.67 -6.60 17.59
C PRO A 236 32.42 -6.02 18.23
N ALA A 237 31.72 -6.84 19.02
CA ALA A 237 30.71 -6.35 19.94
C ALA A 237 31.41 -5.33 20.85
N SER A 238 31.23 -4.03 20.59
CA SER A 238 31.65 -3.01 21.53
C SER A 238 30.78 -3.18 22.78
N SER A 239 31.41 -3.75 23.79
CA SER A 239 30.85 -3.98 25.10
C SER A 239 30.53 -2.66 25.79
N THR A 240 29.36 -2.67 26.46
CA THR A 240 28.93 -1.83 27.59
C THR A 240 28.57 -0.35 27.34
N PRO A 241 27.34 0.09 27.71
CA PRO A 241 27.04 1.50 27.92
C PRO A 241 27.74 1.99 29.21
N ARG A 242 28.27 3.22 29.18
CA ARG A 242 28.57 3.99 30.41
C ARG A 242 27.32 4.71 30.86
#